data_AF-A0A2G9RZF4-F1
#
_entry.id   AF-A0A2G9RZF4-F1
#
_cell.length_a   1.000
_cell.length_b   1.000
_cell.length_c   1.000
_cell.angle_alpha   90.00
_cell.angle_beta   90.00
_cell.angle_gamma   90.00
#
_symmetry.space_group_name_H-M   'P 1'
#
loop_
_entity.id
_entity.type
_entity.pdbx_description
1 polymer ?
#
loop_
_entity_poly.entity_id
_entity_poly.type
_entity_poly.pdbx_seq_one_letter_code
_entity_poly.pdbx_strand_id
1 'polypeptide(L)'
;MATSLNIIETNPFKHLIHLSLKLVEGSDSDVKKYLATCIKSLKLENYVLKGKLQKSEEELFQKLSVTQQALAEKCKELDKLSNEWTSRTSLLTSRHTQEIAAEREKVLQLQTQYQLQHEQQKKELESSYNRTIQHLEGRVCELEAVNKDLTEKKYKSESCIRELKGKLSAMEEENYRAKQEASSLRRENSTLDSECHEKEKHLNQYKMRTAVLEQEVKDKEQVVLRSTEACESAQEHKKKLEESLEQKQLQIGKLETTVKSLSEELIKANEIIKKLQTDLKKLVDKMKLKNAVTMKQEKLLGEKEQLLQNERLELTNVKHALKIKEEERFFWKGACDRHRVNQHCPDRGRIKCLTFSEMTIISWLNKQLNENKIASLQGPQALLEMPSSLQTSSPTSNIGTLQTN
;
A
#
# COMPACT_ATOMS: atom_id res chain seq x y z
N MET A 1 -106.60 153.42 -162.86
CA MET A 1 -107.25 153.29 -164.19
C MET A 1 -107.73 151.86 -164.36
N ALA A 2 -108.81 151.60 -165.11
CA ALA A 2 -109.32 150.24 -165.29
C ALA A 2 -108.35 149.35 -166.11
N THR A 3 -107.59 148.51 -165.41
CA THR A 3 -106.60 147.58 -165.98
C THR A 3 -107.28 146.28 -166.42
N SER A 4 -107.24 145.98 -167.71
CA SER A 4 -107.83 144.73 -168.24
C SER A 4 -106.88 143.54 -168.09
N LEU A 5 -107.23 142.58 -167.24
CA LEU A 5 -106.64 141.24 -167.27
C LEU A 5 -107.20 140.50 -168.47
N ASN A 6 -106.39 140.39 -169.52
CA ASN A 6 -106.75 139.74 -170.76
C ASN A 6 -106.10 138.36 -170.84
N ILE A 7 -106.92 137.31 -170.94
CA ILE A 7 -106.45 135.97 -171.31
C ILE A 7 -106.50 135.89 -172.84
N ILE A 8 -105.33 135.82 -173.46
CA ILE A 8 -105.13 135.93 -174.91
C ILE A 8 -104.48 134.64 -175.42
N GLU A 9 -105.00 134.10 -176.52
CA GLU A 9 -104.37 133.03 -177.28
C GLU A 9 -103.69 133.57 -178.55
N THR A 10 -102.46 133.14 -178.78
CA THR A 10 -101.53 133.78 -179.72
C THR A 10 -101.35 132.94 -180.98
N ASN A 11 -102.30 133.00 -181.92
CA ASN A 11 -102.19 132.33 -183.20
C ASN A 11 -101.29 133.14 -184.18
N PRO A 12 -100.44 132.50 -185.02
CA PRO A 12 -99.49 133.18 -185.92
C PRO A 12 -100.09 134.24 -186.87
N PHE A 13 -101.38 134.17 -187.19
CA PHE A 13 -102.03 135.14 -188.09
C PHE A 13 -102.94 136.15 -187.37
N LYS A 14 -103.27 135.95 -186.09
CA LYS A 14 -104.03 136.89 -185.25
C LYS A 14 -104.04 136.48 -183.78
N HIS A 15 -104.04 137.46 -182.87
CA HIS A 15 -104.22 137.19 -181.44
C HIS A 15 -105.72 137.25 -181.09
N LEU A 16 -106.21 136.25 -180.36
CA LEU A 16 -107.62 136.12 -179.99
C LEU A 16 -107.76 136.30 -178.47
N ILE A 17 -108.55 137.29 -178.05
CA ILE A 17 -108.77 137.59 -176.62
C ILE A 17 -110.01 136.82 -176.17
N HIS A 18 -109.82 135.72 -175.44
CA HIS A 18 -110.91 134.86 -174.97
C HIS A 18 -111.70 135.47 -173.81
N LEU A 19 -110.99 136.13 -172.89
CA LEU A 19 -111.61 136.76 -171.72
C LEU A 19 -110.87 138.06 -171.38
N SER A 20 -111.58 139.18 -171.47
CA SER A 20 -111.11 140.51 -171.08
C SER A 20 -111.82 140.95 -169.79
N LEU A 21 -111.23 140.62 -168.64
CA LEU A 21 -111.71 141.08 -167.35
C LEU A 21 -111.14 142.46 -167.06
N LYS A 22 -111.94 143.51 -167.21
CA LYS A 22 -111.61 144.83 -166.68
C LYS A 22 -111.55 144.75 -165.16
N LEU A 23 -110.34 144.66 -164.60
CA LEU A 23 -110.13 144.85 -163.18
C LEU A 23 -110.38 146.34 -162.88
N VAL A 24 -111.37 146.59 -162.04
CA VAL A 24 -111.64 147.90 -161.47
C VAL A 24 -111.01 147.89 -160.08
N GLU A 25 -110.38 149.00 -159.71
CA GLU A 25 -109.94 149.22 -158.32
C GLU A 25 -111.16 149.07 -157.41
N GLY A 26 -111.13 148.05 -156.53
CA GLY A 26 -112.27 147.73 -155.67
C GLY A 26 -112.65 148.92 -154.81
N SER A 27 -113.95 149.23 -154.71
CA SER A 27 -114.37 150.43 -154.00
C SER A 27 -113.99 150.35 -152.53
N ASP A 28 -113.78 151.51 -151.89
CA ASP A 28 -113.52 151.59 -150.45
C ASP A 28 -114.58 150.85 -149.61
N SER A 29 -115.83 150.81 -150.09
CA SER A 29 -116.92 150.00 -149.52
C SER A 29 -116.64 148.50 -149.61
N ASP A 30 -116.21 148.00 -150.78
CA ASP A 30 -115.93 146.57 -150.99
C ASP A 30 -114.71 146.10 -150.20
N VAL A 31 -113.64 146.92 -150.17
CA VAL A 31 -112.44 146.66 -149.36
C VAL A 31 -112.80 146.64 -147.87
N LYS A 32 -113.59 147.61 -147.39
CA LYS A 32 -114.08 147.62 -146.00
C LYS A 32 -114.97 146.42 -145.69
N LYS A 33 -115.83 145.98 -146.62
CA LYS A 33 -116.69 144.80 -146.47
C LYS A 33 -115.89 143.50 -146.41
N TYR A 34 -114.86 143.36 -147.25
CA TYR A 34 -113.93 142.23 -147.18
C TYR A 34 -113.14 142.23 -145.87
N LEU A 35 -112.51 143.36 -145.49
CA LEU A 35 -111.77 143.49 -144.24
C LEU A 35 -112.64 143.25 -143.01
N ALA A 36 -113.89 143.75 -142.98
CA ALA A 36 -114.84 143.47 -141.90
C ALA A 36 -115.21 141.98 -141.84
N THR A 37 -115.28 141.28 -142.98
CA THR A 37 -115.50 139.83 -143.05
C THR A 37 -114.28 139.06 -142.53
N CYS A 38 -113.06 139.44 -142.92
CA CYS A 38 -111.82 138.89 -142.37
C CYS A 38 -111.71 139.12 -140.86
N ILE A 39 -111.98 140.34 -140.37
CA ILE A 39 -111.99 140.66 -138.93
C ILE A 39 -113.05 139.84 -138.19
N LYS A 40 -114.24 139.63 -138.78
CA LYS A 40 -115.28 138.77 -138.19
C LYS A 40 -114.85 137.31 -138.14
N SER A 41 -114.21 136.80 -139.20
CA SER A 41 -113.65 135.44 -139.25
C SER A 41 -112.55 135.26 -138.21
N LEU A 42 -111.55 136.15 -138.17
CA LEU A 42 -110.45 136.14 -137.20
C LEU A 42 -110.94 136.28 -135.75
N LYS A 43 -112.00 137.07 -135.49
CA LYS A 43 -112.63 137.15 -134.16
C LYS A 43 -113.33 135.84 -133.77
N LEU A 44 -114.06 135.21 -134.70
CA LEU A 44 -114.70 133.91 -134.48
C LEU A 44 -113.65 132.82 -134.24
N GLU A 45 -112.60 132.79 -135.06
CA GLU A 45 -111.48 131.86 -134.94
C GLU A 45 -110.71 132.07 -133.64
N ASN A 46 -110.40 133.31 -133.25
CA ASN A 46 -109.75 133.61 -131.98
C ASN A 46 -110.61 133.20 -130.77
N TYR A 47 -111.94 133.34 -130.86
CA TYR A 47 -112.89 132.88 -129.84
C TYR A 47 -112.92 131.34 -129.75
N VAL A 48 -112.99 130.64 -130.88
CA VAL A 48 -112.94 129.17 -130.95
C VAL A 48 -111.59 128.63 -130.48
N LEU A 49 -110.48 129.28 -130.84
CA LEU A 49 -109.14 128.90 -130.38
C LEU A 49 -108.96 129.13 -128.88
N LYS A 50 -109.50 130.22 -128.31
CA LYS A 50 -109.53 130.44 -126.85
C LYS A 50 -110.36 129.38 -126.13
N GLY A 51 -111.55 129.05 -126.63
CA GLY A 51 -112.38 127.98 -126.06
C GLY A 51 -111.70 126.60 -126.14
N LYS A 52 -110.98 126.31 -127.23
CA LYS A 52 -110.17 125.09 -127.37
C LYS A 52 -108.96 125.08 -126.42
N LEU A 53 -108.27 126.21 -126.27
CA LEU A 53 -107.14 126.36 -125.36
C LEU A 53 -107.58 126.16 -123.91
N GLN A 54 -108.58 126.93 -123.46
CA GLN A 54 -109.14 126.82 -122.12
C GLN A 54 -109.60 125.39 -121.82
N LYS A 55 -110.35 124.75 -122.74
CA LYS A 55 -110.76 123.35 -122.55
C LYS A 55 -109.55 122.41 -122.47
N SER A 56 -108.50 122.62 -123.28
CA SER A 56 -107.28 121.82 -123.20
C SER A 56 -106.50 122.06 -121.91
N GLU A 57 -106.50 123.27 -121.37
CA GLU A 57 -105.88 123.62 -120.08
C GLU A 57 -106.66 122.98 -118.92
N GLU A 58 -108.00 123.04 -118.93
CA GLU A 58 -108.90 122.36 -117.99
C GLU A 58 -108.71 120.83 -118.05
N GLU A 59 -108.69 120.24 -119.25
CA GLU A 59 -108.44 118.81 -119.44
C GLU A 59 -107.04 118.39 -118.96
N LEU A 60 -106.00 119.20 -119.21
CA LEU A 60 -104.64 118.93 -118.74
C LEU A 60 -104.51 119.08 -117.23
N PHE A 61 -105.15 120.11 -116.63
CA PHE A 61 -105.18 120.32 -115.19
C PHE A 61 -105.90 119.17 -114.47
N GLN A 62 -107.04 118.71 -115.01
CA GLN A 62 -107.75 117.54 -114.48
C GLN A 62 -106.90 116.27 -114.58
N LYS A 63 -106.25 116.03 -115.74
CA LYS A 63 -105.34 114.88 -115.92
C LYS A 63 -104.15 114.94 -114.95
N LEU A 64 -103.55 116.11 -114.76
CA LEU A 64 -102.45 116.33 -113.81
C LEU A 64 -102.87 116.13 -112.36
N SER A 65 -104.05 116.62 -111.97
CA SER A 65 -104.60 116.44 -110.61
C SER A 65 -104.85 114.96 -110.32
N VAL A 66 -105.44 114.22 -111.26
CA VAL A 66 -105.69 112.77 -111.13
C VAL A 66 -104.38 111.97 -111.06
N THR A 67 -103.39 112.27 -111.92
CA THR A 67 -102.10 111.55 -111.86
C THR A 67 -101.28 111.90 -110.61
N GLN A 68 -101.35 113.15 -110.14
CA GLN A 68 -100.70 113.56 -108.88
C GLN A 68 -101.36 112.90 -107.66
N GLN A 69 -102.69 112.76 -107.63
CA GLN A 69 -103.38 112.00 -106.59
C GLN A 69 -102.98 110.52 -106.63
N ALA A 70 -103.06 109.87 -107.81
CA ALA A 70 -102.69 108.47 -107.97
C ALA A 70 -101.23 108.20 -107.58
N LEU A 71 -100.31 109.11 -107.93
CA LEU A 71 -98.91 109.04 -107.50
C LEU A 71 -98.78 109.15 -105.98
N ALA A 72 -99.46 110.11 -105.34
CA ALA A 72 -99.44 110.27 -103.88
C ALA A 72 -100.05 109.06 -103.14
N GLU A 73 -101.05 108.40 -103.72
CA GLU A 73 -101.59 107.13 -103.21
C GLU A 73 -100.59 105.99 -103.36
N LYS A 74 -99.92 105.86 -104.52
CA LYS A 74 -98.90 104.83 -104.74
C LYS A 74 -97.63 105.04 -103.91
N CYS A 75 -97.21 106.27 -103.64
CA CYS A 75 -96.16 106.56 -102.66
C CYS A 75 -96.56 106.05 -101.27
N LYS A 76 -97.78 106.36 -100.79
CA LYS A 76 -98.28 105.88 -99.48
C LYS A 76 -98.40 104.35 -99.41
N GLU A 77 -98.71 103.66 -100.51
CA GLU A 77 -98.68 102.20 -100.58
C GLU A 77 -97.24 101.66 -100.50
N LEU A 78 -96.29 102.24 -101.24
CA LEU A 78 -94.88 101.85 -101.18
C LEU A 78 -94.27 102.10 -99.79
N ASP A 79 -94.59 103.23 -99.16
CA ASP A 79 -94.15 103.55 -97.80
C ASP A 79 -94.71 102.53 -96.79
N LYS A 80 -95.98 102.15 -96.90
CA LYS A 80 -96.58 101.08 -96.06
C LYS A 80 -95.88 99.74 -96.27
N LEU A 81 -95.74 99.30 -97.52
CA LEU A 81 -95.08 98.03 -97.84
C LEU A 81 -93.61 98.00 -97.40
N SER A 82 -92.90 99.13 -97.49
CA SER A 82 -91.54 99.29 -96.98
C SER A 82 -91.48 99.17 -95.45
N ASN A 83 -92.40 99.83 -94.73
CA ASN A 83 -92.49 99.73 -93.27
C ASN A 83 -92.93 98.33 -92.79
N GLU A 84 -93.87 97.69 -93.47
CA GLU A 84 -94.30 96.32 -93.19
C GLU A 84 -93.17 95.31 -93.45
N TRP A 85 -92.45 95.46 -94.57
CA TRP A 85 -91.30 94.61 -94.90
C TRP A 85 -90.17 94.77 -93.89
N THR A 86 -89.75 96.01 -93.60
CA THR A 86 -88.68 96.27 -92.62
C THR A 86 -89.06 95.81 -91.22
N SER A 87 -90.31 96.02 -90.78
CA SER A 87 -90.82 95.46 -89.52
C SER A 87 -90.79 93.92 -89.50
N ARG A 88 -91.20 93.27 -90.60
CA ARG A 88 -91.23 91.81 -90.70
C ARG A 88 -89.83 91.19 -90.77
N THR A 89 -88.91 91.83 -91.48
CA THR A 89 -87.48 91.46 -91.50
C THR A 89 -86.86 91.66 -90.11
N SER A 90 -87.11 92.79 -89.45
CA SER A 90 -86.61 93.05 -88.08
C SER A 90 -87.10 92.00 -87.08
N LEU A 91 -88.40 91.70 -87.08
CA LEU A 91 -88.99 90.67 -86.21
C LEU A 91 -88.41 89.28 -86.48
N LEU A 92 -88.27 88.90 -87.76
CA LEU A 92 -87.72 87.60 -88.14
C LEU A 92 -86.24 87.47 -87.76
N THR A 93 -85.44 88.51 -87.99
CA THR A 93 -84.03 88.58 -87.56
C THR A 93 -83.94 88.49 -86.04
N SER A 94 -84.74 89.25 -85.30
CA SER A 94 -84.77 89.24 -83.84
C SER A 94 -85.12 87.85 -83.28
N ARG A 95 -86.12 87.17 -83.86
CA ARG A 95 -86.51 85.81 -83.48
C ARG A 95 -85.38 84.81 -83.75
N HIS A 96 -84.78 84.83 -84.94
CA HIS A 96 -83.64 83.95 -85.26
C HIS A 96 -82.42 84.22 -84.37
N THR A 97 -82.12 85.47 -84.01
CA THR A 97 -81.03 85.76 -83.05
C THR A 97 -81.33 85.25 -81.64
N GLN A 98 -82.59 85.31 -81.20
CA GLN A 98 -83.02 84.76 -79.91
C GLN A 98 -82.97 83.23 -79.90
N GLU A 99 -83.44 82.57 -80.97
CA GLU A 99 -83.36 81.12 -81.15
C GLU A 99 -81.90 80.63 -81.14
N ILE A 100 -81.00 81.32 -81.87
CA ILE A 100 -79.56 81.01 -81.90
C ILE A 100 -78.92 81.25 -80.52
N ALA A 101 -79.30 82.30 -79.80
CA ALA A 101 -78.77 82.57 -78.46
C ALA A 101 -79.22 81.50 -77.46
N ALA A 102 -80.50 81.14 -77.44
CA ALA A 102 -81.05 80.11 -76.55
C ALA A 102 -80.46 78.73 -76.83
N GLU A 103 -80.22 78.36 -78.10
CA GLU A 103 -79.61 77.06 -78.43
C GLU A 103 -78.12 77.03 -78.08
N ARG A 104 -77.39 78.14 -78.27
CA ARG A 104 -76.00 78.27 -77.78
C ARG A 104 -75.93 78.14 -76.26
N GLU A 105 -76.89 78.72 -75.54
CA GLU A 105 -76.95 78.61 -74.08
C GLU A 105 -77.20 77.16 -73.63
N LYS A 106 -78.17 76.44 -74.22
CA LYS A 106 -78.41 75.01 -73.94
C LYS A 106 -77.17 74.17 -74.20
N VAL A 107 -76.51 74.35 -75.35
CA VAL A 107 -75.30 73.61 -75.72
C VAL A 107 -74.18 73.88 -74.71
N LEU A 108 -74.00 75.13 -74.27
CA LEU A 108 -73.01 75.49 -73.25
C LEU A 108 -73.35 74.87 -71.88
N GLN A 109 -74.62 74.95 -71.43
CA GLN A 109 -75.08 74.34 -70.18
C GLN A 109 -74.85 72.83 -70.17
N LEU A 110 -75.22 72.13 -71.25
CA LEU A 110 -74.96 70.70 -71.43
C LEU A 110 -73.47 70.37 -71.45
N GLN A 111 -72.65 71.17 -72.15
CA GLN A 111 -71.20 71.00 -72.19
C GLN A 111 -70.59 71.12 -70.78
N THR A 112 -70.96 72.14 -70.01
CA THR A 112 -70.51 72.32 -68.62
C THR A 112 -70.98 71.18 -67.71
N GLN A 113 -72.22 70.68 -67.89
CA GLN A 113 -72.74 69.54 -67.14
C GLN A 113 -71.93 68.25 -67.42
N TYR A 114 -71.66 67.93 -68.70
CA TYR A 114 -70.84 66.78 -69.07
C TYR A 114 -69.39 66.90 -68.58
N GLN A 115 -68.79 68.10 -68.65
CA GLN A 115 -67.45 68.36 -68.11
C GLN A 115 -67.39 68.14 -66.59
N LEU A 116 -68.38 68.63 -65.84
CA LEU A 116 -68.47 68.45 -64.40
C LEU A 116 -68.68 66.98 -64.02
N GLN A 117 -69.54 66.25 -64.73
CA GLN A 117 -69.77 64.82 -64.52
C GLN A 117 -68.51 63.99 -64.79
N HIS A 118 -67.81 64.25 -65.91
CA HIS A 118 -66.57 63.55 -66.25
C HIS A 118 -65.47 63.80 -65.22
N GLU A 119 -65.26 65.05 -64.81
CA GLU A 119 -64.24 65.41 -63.82
C GLU A 119 -64.58 64.88 -62.42
N GLN A 120 -65.86 64.75 -62.07
CA GLN A 120 -66.30 64.07 -60.84
C GLN A 120 -66.04 62.56 -60.89
N GLN A 121 -66.45 61.88 -61.96
CA GLN A 121 -66.19 60.43 -62.15
C GLN A 121 -64.69 60.11 -62.12
N LYS A 122 -63.87 60.96 -62.77
CA LYS A 122 -62.41 60.86 -62.72
C LYS A 122 -61.89 60.96 -61.29
N LYS A 123 -62.32 61.97 -60.51
CA LYS A 123 -61.90 62.14 -59.10
C LYS A 123 -62.34 60.99 -58.21
N GLU A 124 -63.53 60.44 -58.42
CA GLU A 124 -64.03 59.27 -57.70
C GLU A 124 -63.19 58.02 -58.01
N LEU A 125 -62.86 57.80 -59.29
CA LEU A 125 -62.01 56.72 -59.75
C LEU A 125 -60.58 56.84 -59.22
N GLU A 126 -59.94 58.00 -59.37
CA GLU A 126 -58.62 58.33 -58.79
C GLU A 126 -58.62 58.11 -57.26
N SER A 127 -59.67 58.55 -56.56
CA SER A 127 -59.82 58.32 -55.12
C SER A 127 -59.98 56.83 -54.77
N SER A 128 -60.64 56.04 -55.60
CA SER A 128 -60.78 54.58 -55.40
C SER A 128 -59.46 53.84 -55.60
N TYR A 129 -58.68 54.22 -56.63
CA TYR A 129 -57.35 53.66 -56.86
C TYR A 129 -56.37 54.07 -55.76
N ASN A 130 -56.34 55.33 -55.34
CA ASN A 130 -55.47 55.79 -54.26
C ASN A 130 -55.73 55.04 -52.93
N ARG A 131 -57.00 54.80 -52.57
CA ARG A 131 -57.34 53.97 -51.40
C ARG A 131 -56.88 52.52 -51.56
N THR A 132 -57.02 51.96 -52.77
CA THR A 132 -56.60 50.58 -53.08
C THR A 132 -55.09 50.43 -53.01
N ILE A 133 -54.35 51.41 -53.56
CA ILE A 133 -52.89 51.50 -53.50
C ILE A 133 -52.43 51.57 -52.05
N GLN A 134 -52.92 52.53 -51.25
CA GLN A 134 -52.57 52.68 -49.84
C GLN A 134 -52.83 51.41 -49.01
N HIS A 135 -53.94 50.71 -49.25
CA HIS A 135 -54.26 49.44 -48.61
C HIS A 135 -53.28 48.32 -49.01
N LEU A 136 -52.90 48.24 -50.29
CA LEU A 136 -51.93 47.25 -50.78
C LEU A 136 -50.51 47.55 -50.27
N GLU A 137 -50.10 48.81 -50.26
CA GLU A 137 -48.82 49.28 -49.71
C GLU A 137 -48.71 48.96 -48.22
N GLY A 138 -49.73 49.32 -47.42
CA GLY A 138 -49.78 48.99 -46.00
C GLY A 138 -49.66 47.50 -45.74
N ARG A 139 -50.41 46.68 -46.49
CA ARG A 139 -50.35 45.21 -46.43
C ARG A 139 -49.00 44.64 -46.88
N VAL A 140 -48.29 45.28 -47.81
CA VAL A 140 -46.91 44.90 -48.16
C VAL A 140 -45.99 45.18 -46.98
N CYS A 141 -46.02 46.37 -46.40
CA CYS A 141 -45.18 46.72 -45.25
C CYS A 141 -45.46 45.83 -44.01
N GLU A 142 -46.72 45.45 -43.77
CA GLU A 142 -47.09 44.46 -42.73
C GLU A 142 -46.44 43.09 -43.00
N LEU A 143 -46.54 42.58 -44.24
CA LEU A 143 -45.97 41.29 -44.63
C LEU A 143 -44.43 41.31 -44.60
N GLU A 144 -43.79 42.42 -44.97
CA GLU A 144 -42.35 42.61 -44.86
C GLU A 144 -41.89 42.62 -43.40
N ALA A 145 -42.60 43.33 -42.51
CA ALA A 145 -42.31 43.36 -41.08
C ALA A 145 -42.45 41.98 -40.43
N VAL A 146 -43.53 41.25 -40.75
CA VAL A 146 -43.75 39.87 -40.28
C VAL A 146 -42.69 38.91 -40.82
N ASN A 147 -42.32 39.01 -42.10
CA ASN A 147 -41.28 38.18 -42.70
C ASN A 147 -39.91 38.42 -42.04
N LYS A 148 -39.57 39.68 -41.75
CA LYS A 148 -38.34 40.03 -41.00
C LYS A 148 -38.34 39.43 -39.59
N ASP A 149 -39.42 39.60 -38.82
CA ASP A 149 -39.54 39.03 -37.47
C ASP A 149 -39.46 37.50 -37.46
N LEU A 150 -40.15 36.82 -38.39
CA LEU A 150 -40.07 35.37 -38.54
C LEU A 150 -38.65 34.91 -38.94
N THR A 151 -37.96 35.67 -39.81
CA THR A 151 -36.58 35.39 -40.21
C THR A 151 -35.60 35.58 -39.05
N GLU A 152 -35.75 36.63 -38.24
CA GLU A 152 -34.97 36.81 -37.02
C GLU A 152 -35.23 35.71 -35.99
N LYS A 153 -36.49 35.31 -35.78
CA LYS A 153 -36.86 34.20 -34.89
C LYS A 153 -36.28 32.87 -35.37
N LYS A 154 -36.28 32.62 -36.67
CA LYS A 154 -35.61 31.46 -37.30
C LYS A 154 -34.11 31.45 -37.00
N TYR A 155 -33.38 32.53 -37.27
CA TYR A 155 -31.93 32.55 -37.01
C TYR A 155 -31.60 32.40 -35.51
N LYS A 156 -32.42 32.99 -34.62
CA LYS A 156 -32.28 32.83 -33.16
C LYS A 156 -32.49 31.37 -32.74
N SER A 157 -33.49 30.66 -33.29
CA SER A 157 -33.72 29.25 -32.97
C SER A 157 -32.69 28.31 -33.61
N GLU A 158 -32.26 28.55 -34.86
CA GLU A 158 -31.19 27.79 -35.52
C GLU A 158 -29.85 27.89 -34.77
N SER A 159 -29.53 29.07 -34.21
CA SER A 159 -28.36 29.26 -33.35
C SER A 159 -28.46 28.45 -32.06
N CYS A 160 -29.61 28.53 -31.36
CA CYS A 160 -29.86 27.77 -30.14
C CYS A 160 -29.82 26.25 -30.37
N ILE A 161 -30.39 25.76 -31.49
CA ILE A 161 -30.32 24.34 -31.87
C ILE A 161 -28.86 23.90 -32.11
N ARG A 162 -28.02 24.77 -32.71
CA ARG A 162 -26.59 24.48 -32.92
C ARG A 162 -25.83 24.40 -31.60
N GLU A 163 -26.08 25.33 -30.69
CA GLU A 163 -25.48 25.35 -29.34
C GLU A 163 -25.88 24.11 -28.52
N LEU A 164 -27.18 23.77 -28.50
CA LEU A 164 -27.70 22.60 -27.79
C LEU A 164 -27.16 21.29 -28.35
N LYS A 165 -27.00 21.17 -29.68
CA LYS A 165 -26.34 20.01 -30.30
C LYS A 165 -24.87 19.89 -29.91
N GLY A 166 -24.14 21.01 -29.84
CA GLY A 166 -22.75 21.02 -29.35
C GLY A 166 -22.65 20.57 -27.89
N LYS A 167 -23.52 21.09 -27.02
CA LYS A 167 -23.62 20.70 -25.61
C LYS A 167 -23.97 19.21 -25.43
N LEU A 168 -24.92 18.70 -26.23
CA LEU A 168 -25.28 17.28 -26.23
C LEU A 168 -24.08 16.40 -26.61
N SER A 169 -23.40 16.70 -27.72
CA SER A 169 -22.22 15.94 -28.17
C SER A 169 -21.11 15.89 -27.11
N ALA A 170 -20.83 17.02 -26.44
CA ALA A 170 -19.82 17.07 -25.39
C ALA A 170 -20.20 16.20 -24.16
N MET A 171 -21.48 16.23 -23.77
CA MET A 171 -22.02 15.40 -22.67
C MET A 171 -22.06 13.90 -23.04
N GLU A 172 -22.29 13.56 -24.31
CA GLU A 172 -22.24 12.19 -24.82
C GLU A 172 -20.80 11.64 -24.81
N GLU A 173 -19.80 12.44 -25.20
CA GLU A 173 -18.40 12.09 -25.06
C GLU A 173 -17.97 11.92 -23.60
N GLU A 174 -18.39 12.81 -22.70
CA GLU A 174 -18.06 12.73 -21.27
C GLU A 174 -18.67 11.49 -20.61
N ASN A 175 -19.93 11.19 -20.93
CA ASN A 175 -20.62 9.97 -20.53
C ASN A 175 -19.92 8.71 -21.10
N TYR A 176 -19.40 8.75 -22.32
CA TYR A 176 -18.58 7.67 -22.88
C TYR A 176 -17.25 7.50 -22.13
N ARG A 177 -16.51 8.59 -21.86
CA ARG A 177 -15.27 8.57 -21.07
C ARG A 177 -15.51 7.99 -19.67
N ALA A 178 -16.52 8.45 -18.95
CA ALA A 178 -16.88 7.96 -17.63
C ALA A 178 -17.29 6.47 -17.63
N LYS A 179 -18.00 5.99 -18.67
CA LYS A 179 -18.31 4.55 -18.85
C LYS A 179 -17.05 3.72 -19.11
N GLN A 180 -16.10 4.24 -19.87
CA GLN A 180 -14.82 3.56 -20.13
C GLN A 180 -13.97 3.47 -18.86
N GLU A 181 -13.88 4.57 -18.10
CA GLU A 181 -13.19 4.63 -16.81
C GLU A 181 -13.80 3.67 -15.78
N ALA A 182 -15.12 3.73 -15.58
CA ALA A 182 -15.83 2.81 -14.68
C ALA A 182 -15.69 1.34 -15.11
N SER A 183 -15.54 1.06 -16.41
CA SER A 183 -15.25 -0.29 -16.93
C SER A 183 -13.80 -0.72 -16.69
N SER A 184 -12.85 0.23 -16.62
CA SER A 184 -11.46 -0.02 -16.26
C SER A 184 -11.33 -0.31 -14.76
N LEU A 185 -11.88 0.58 -13.91
CA LEU A 185 -11.86 0.45 -12.45
C LEU A 185 -12.53 -0.86 -11.97
N ARG A 186 -13.59 -1.32 -12.64
CA ARG A 186 -14.21 -2.63 -12.34
C ARG A 186 -13.28 -3.82 -12.61
N ARG A 187 -12.48 -3.76 -13.69
CA ARG A 187 -11.48 -4.80 -14.00
C ARG A 187 -10.34 -4.75 -12.99
N GLU A 188 -9.84 -3.56 -12.69
CA GLU A 188 -8.79 -3.35 -11.69
C GLU A 188 -9.21 -3.86 -10.31
N ASN A 189 -10.43 -3.54 -9.85
CA ASN A 189 -10.95 -4.09 -8.60
C ASN A 189 -11.03 -5.62 -8.64
N SER A 190 -11.51 -6.22 -9.73
CA SER A 190 -11.54 -7.69 -9.87
C SER A 190 -10.14 -8.33 -9.83
N THR A 191 -9.13 -7.66 -10.37
CA THR A 191 -7.72 -8.07 -10.23
C THR A 191 -7.26 -7.96 -8.77
N LEU A 192 -7.51 -6.83 -8.11
CA LEU A 192 -7.15 -6.60 -6.70
C LEU A 192 -7.85 -7.59 -5.74
N ASP A 193 -9.11 -7.93 -5.99
CA ASP A 193 -9.85 -8.96 -5.26
C ASP A 193 -9.16 -10.34 -5.41
N SER A 194 -8.75 -10.70 -6.63
CA SER A 194 -8.03 -11.97 -6.88
C SER A 194 -6.63 -11.99 -6.24
N GLU A 195 -5.90 -10.87 -6.26
CA GLU A 195 -4.64 -10.72 -5.55
C GLU A 195 -4.83 -10.81 -4.03
N CYS A 196 -5.89 -10.23 -3.49
CA CYS A 196 -6.22 -10.28 -2.07
C CYS A 196 -6.46 -11.73 -1.63
N HIS A 197 -7.22 -12.50 -2.42
CA HIS A 197 -7.48 -13.90 -2.14
C HIS A 197 -6.21 -14.79 -2.19
N GLU A 198 -5.33 -14.60 -3.17
CA GLU A 198 -4.04 -15.32 -3.20
C GLU A 198 -3.11 -14.90 -2.06
N LYS A 199 -3.10 -13.61 -1.67
CA LYS A 199 -2.36 -13.13 -0.49
C LYS A 199 -2.92 -13.72 0.81
N GLU A 200 -4.23 -13.84 0.95
CA GLU A 200 -4.88 -14.50 2.11
C GLU A 200 -4.58 -16.00 2.16
N LYS A 201 -4.62 -16.69 1.02
CA LYS A 201 -4.22 -18.09 0.85
C LYS A 201 -2.77 -18.32 1.26
N HIS A 202 -1.84 -17.46 0.84
CA HIS A 202 -0.46 -17.49 1.31
C HIS A 202 -0.32 -17.17 2.80
N LEU A 203 -1.04 -16.17 3.32
CA LEU A 203 -1.07 -15.86 4.75
C LEU A 203 -1.53 -17.06 5.58
N ASN A 204 -2.53 -17.81 5.12
CA ASN A 204 -3.04 -19.00 5.80
C ASN A 204 -2.07 -20.20 5.68
N GLN A 205 -1.37 -20.36 4.54
CA GLN A 205 -0.24 -21.30 4.42
C GLN A 205 0.88 -20.97 5.42
N TYR A 206 1.26 -19.69 5.55
CA TYR A 206 2.29 -19.27 6.51
C TYR A 206 1.83 -19.46 7.97
N LYS A 207 0.60 -19.08 8.33
CA LYS A 207 0.03 -19.35 9.67
C LYS A 207 0.09 -20.84 10.03
N MET A 208 -0.30 -21.72 9.10
CA MET A 208 -0.24 -23.17 9.29
C MET A 208 1.20 -23.65 9.49
N ARG A 209 2.15 -23.17 8.68
CA ARG A 209 3.57 -23.51 8.82
C ARG A 209 4.15 -23.00 10.15
N THR A 210 3.80 -21.80 10.58
CA THR A 210 4.20 -21.25 11.87
C THR A 210 3.67 -22.10 13.02
N ALA A 211 2.39 -22.47 13.02
CA ALA A 211 1.80 -23.33 14.05
C ALA A 211 2.47 -24.72 14.14
N VAL A 212 2.86 -25.31 13.00
CA VAL A 212 3.64 -26.56 12.97
C VAL A 212 5.04 -26.35 13.56
N LEU A 213 5.74 -25.27 13.21
CA LEU A 213 7.07 -24.97 13.76
C LEU A 213 7.03 -24.63 15.26
N GLU A 214 6.00 -23.93 15.73
CA GLU A 214 5.75 -23.67 17.15
C GLU A 214 5.52 -24.97 17.94
N GLN A 215 4.84 -25.95 17.35
CA GLN A 215 4.67 -27.27 17.96
C GLN A 215 5.97 -28.07 17.95
N GLU A 216 6.69 -28.09 16.82
CA GLU A 216 8.02 -28.71 16.74
C GLU A 216 9.01 -28.14 17.78
N VAL A 217 8.94 -26.83 18.06
CA VAL A 217 9.76 -26.20 19.10
C VAL A 217 9.35 -26.72 20.49
N LYS A 218 8.06 -26.73 20.84
CA LYS A 218 7.57 -27.27 22.12
C LYS A 218 7.92 -28.75 22.32
N ASP A 219 7.85 -29.55 21.26
CA ASP A 219 8.20 -30.97 21.31
C ASP A 219 9.71 -31.15 21.53
N LYS A 220 10.55 -30.32 20.89
CA LYS A 220 12.01 -30.28 21.13
C LYS A 220 12.34 -29.76 22.53
N GLU A 221 11.63 -28.76 23.04
CA GLU A 221 11.76 -28.25 24.41
C GLU A 221 11.44 -29.34 25.44
N GLN A 222 10.39 -30.15 25.24
CA GLN A 222 10.11 -31.30 26.10
C GLN A 222 11.21 -32.38 26.03
N VAL A 223 11.77 -32.65 24.85
CA VAL A 223 12.89 -33.60 24.71
C VAL A 223 14.15 -33.07 25.40
N VAL A 224 14.44 -31.76 25.28
CA VAL A 224 15.55 -31.11 26.01
C VAL A 224 15.31 -31.20 27.51
N LEU A 225 14.11 -30.87 28.02
CA LEU A 225 13.78 -30.92 29.45
C LEU A 225 14.03 -32.31 30.05
N ARG A 226 13.47 -33.36 29.41
CA ARG A 226 13.67 -34.76 29.84
C ARG A 226 15.14 -35.20 29.75
N SER A 227 15.88 -34.67 28.76
CA SER A 227 17.31 -34.92 28.61
C SER A 227 18.13 -34.24 29.71
N THR A 228 17.78 -33.01 30.12
CA THR A 228 18.40 -32.34 31.26
C THR A 228 18.06 -33.03 32.58
N GLU A 229 16.80 -33.43 32.82
CA GLU A 229 16.40 -34.22 34.00
C GLU A 229 17.18 -35.55 34.10
N ALA A 230 17.33 -36.26 32.97
CA ALA A 230 18.11 -37.49 32.90
C ALA A 230 19.62 -37.25 33.10
N CYS A 231 20.15 -36.13 32.60
CA CYS A 231 21.55 -35.73 32.78
C CYS A 231 21.85 -35.33 34.23
N GLU A 232 20.95 -34.56 34.87
CA GLU A 232 21.04 -34.19 36.28
C GLU A 232 20.97 -35.42 37.19
N SER A 233 20.03 -36.34 36.92
CA SER A 233 19.96 -37.64 37.61
C SER A 233 21.24 -38.46 37.43
N ALA A 234 21.76 -38.57 36.20
CA ALA A 234 23.01 -39.27 35.91
C ALA A 234 24.23 -38.61 36.60
N GLN A 235 24.25 -37.28 36.68
CA GLN A 235 25.30 -36.50 37.37
C GLN A 235 25.18 -36.63 38.90
N GLU A 236 23.97 -36.74 39.46
CA GLU A 236 23.76 -37.02 40.88
C GLU A 236 24.15 -38.46 41.25
N HIS A 237 23.79 -39.44 40.40
CA HIS A 237 24.26 -40.83 40.51
C HIS A 237 25.79 -40.92 40.40
N LYS A 238 26.39 -40.20 39.46
CA LYS A 238 27.85 -40.08 39.34
C LYS A 238 28.46 -39.47 40.61
N LYS A 239 27.91 -38.37 41.13
CA LYS A 239 28.39 -37.74 42.37
C LYS A 239 28.34 -38.71 43.57
N LYS A 240 27.26 -39.47 43.72
CA LYS A 240 27.14 -40.54 44.74
C LYS A 240 28.18 -41.65 44.56
N LEU A 241 28.55 -41.99 43.32
CA LEU A 241 29.63 -42.93 43.02
C LEU A 241 31.02 -42.34 43.27
N GLU A 242 31.24 -41.05 42.98
CA GLU A 242 32.49 -40.33 43.28
C GLU A 242 32.72 -40.19 44.79
N GLU A 243 31.68 -39.82 45.56
CA GLU A 243 31.70 -39.81 47.03
C GLU A 243 31.96 -41.20 47.62
N SER A 244 31.34 -42.24 47.07
CA SER A 244 31.58 -43.63 47.46
C SER A 244 33.01 -44.09 47.12
N LEU A 245 33.53 -43.70 45.96
CA LEU A 245 34.91 -43.98 45.55
C LEU A 245 35.91 -43.26 46.45
N GLU A 246 35.67 -42.00 46.81
CA GLU A 246 36.52 -41.24 47.75
C GLU A 246 36.49 -41.87 49.16
N GLN A 247 35.32 -42.27 49.65
CA GLN A 247 35.21 -43.04 50.91
C GLN A 247 35.99 -44.36 50.84
N LYS A 248 35.95 -45.07 49.70
CA LYS A 248 36.72 -46.31 49.48
C LYS A 248 38.22 -46.03 49.39
N GLN A 249 38.63 -44.96 48.74
CA GLN A 249 40.04 -44.55 48.66
C GLN A 249 40.58 -44.14 50.04
N LEU A 250 39.77 -43.46 50.86
CA LEU A 250 40.08 -43.15 52.26
C LEU A 250 40.15 -44.42 53.11
N GLN A 251 39.26 -45.40 52.88
CA GLN A 251 39.29 -46.71 53.54
C GLN A 251 40.56 -47.50 53.15
N ILE A 252 40.95 -47.49 51.87
CA ILE A 252 42.19 -48.10 51.37
C ILE A 252 43.40 -47.39 51.99
N GLY A 253 43.46 -46.06 51.99
CA GLY A 253 44.55 -45.31 52.63
C GLY A 253 44.72 -45.62 54.11
N LYS A 254 43.60 -45.77 54.85
CA LYS A 254 43.61 -46.24 56.25
C LYS A 254 44.19 -47.66 56.35
N LEU A 255 43.74 -48.59 55.51
CA LEU A 255 44.26 -49.96 55.47
C LEU A 255 45.77 -49.98 55.13
N GLU A 256 46.22 -49.22 54.13
CA GLU A 256 47.64 -49.05 53.79
C GLU A 256 48.46 -48.52 54.96
N THR A 257 47.96 -47.53 55.72
CA THR A 257 48.66 -47.04 56.92
C THR A 257 48.74 -48.10 58.01
N THR A 258 47.70 -48.91 58.22
CA THR A 258 47.77 -50.05 59.17
C THR A 258 48.68 -51.17 58.69
N VAL A 259 48.77 -51.43 57.38
CA VAL A 259 49.72 -52.39 56.80
C VAL A 259 51.16 -51.88 56.94
N LYS A 260 51.40 -50.58 56.77
CA LYS A 260 52.71 -49.95 57.03
C LYS A 260 53.12 -50.07 58.49
N SER A 261 52.25 -49.74 59.45
CA SER A 261 52.57 -49.88 60.89
C SER A 261 52.78 -51.33 61.32
N LEU A 262 51.97 -52.27 60.83
CA LEU A 262 52.17 -53.71 61.07
C LEU A 262 53.46 -54.23 60.44
N SER A 263 53.87 -53.70 59.27
CA SER A 263 55.15 -54.01 58.64
C SER A 263 56.33 -53.47 59.46
N GLU A 264 56.24 -52.26 60.00
CA GLU A 264 57.24 -51.70 60.92
C GLU A 264 57.36 -52.50 62.23
N GLU A 265 56.25 -52.98 62.78
CA GLU A 265 56.24 -53.89 63.94
C GLU A 265 56.85 -55.25 63.60
N LEU A 266 56.57 -55.81 62.42
CA LEU A 266 57.22 -57.02 61.92
C LEU A 266 58.73 -56.84 61.70
N ILE A 267 59.18 -55.66 61.27
CA ILE A 267 60.61 -55.34 61.15
C ILE A 267 61.25 -55.30 62.54
N LYS A 268 60.64 -54.58 63.51
CA LYS A 268 61.10 -54.55 64.91
C LYS A 268 61.14 -55.95 65.55
N ALA A 269 60.14 -56.79 65.29
CA ALA A 269 60.12 -58.19 65.74
C ALA A 269 61.28 -59.01 65.13
N ASN A 270 61.55 -58.85 63.82
CA ASN A 270 62.67 -59.51 63.16
C ASN A 270 64.05 -59.03 63.67
N GLU A 271 64.19 -57.76 64.07
CA GLU A 271 65.41 -57.27 64.73
C GLU A 271 65.61 -57.86 66.13
N ILE A 272 64.53 -58.03 66.91
CA ILE A 272 64.57 -58.71 68.21
C ILE A 272 64.97 -60.19 68.02
N ILE A 273 64.40 -60.88 67.03
CA ILE A 273 64.77 -62.27 66.68
C ILE A 273 66.27 -62.36 66.31
N LYS A 274 66.80 -61.43 65.50
CA LYS A 274 68.24 -61.39 65.15
C LYS A 274 69.13 -61.19 66.38
N LYS A 275 68.74 -60.35 67.35
CA LYS A 275 69.48 -60.17 68.61
C LYS A 275 69.49 -61.47 69.42
N LEU A 276 68.34 -62.09 69.64
CA LEU A 276 68.21 -63.36 70.37
C LEU A 276 69.02 -64.50 69.72
N GLN A 277 68.99 -64.63 68.39
CA GLN A 277 69.81 -65.61 67.66
C GLN A 277 71.32 -65.36 67.82
N THR A 278 71.73 -64.09 67.89
CA THR A 278 73.14 -63.70 68.07
C THR A 278 73.65 -64.08 69.47
N ASP A 279 72.85 -63.83 70.51
CA ASP A 279 73.23 -64.14 71.90
C ASP A 279 73.16 -65.64 72.22
N LEU A 280 72.21 -66.37 71.63
CA LEU A 280 72.19 -67.84 71.67
C LEU A 280 73.50 -68.43 71.11
N LYS A 281 74.03 -67.88 70.01
CA LYS A 281 75.28 -68.35 69.39
C LYS A 281 76.49 -68.13 70.30
N LYS A 282 76.59 -66.95 70.96
CA LYS A 282 77.63 -66.67 71.97
C LYS A 282 77.60 -67.66 73.14
N LEU A 283 76.41 -68.03 73.62
CA LEU A 283 76.23 -69.01 74.70
C LEU A 283 76.69 -70.42 74.29
N VAL A 284 76.34 -70.85 73.07
CA VAL A 284 76.78 -72.16 72.53
C VAL A 284 78.29 -72.26 72.45
N ASP A 285 78.99 -71.24 71.95
CA ASP A 285 80.45 -71.28 71.82
C ASP A 285 81.15 -71.20 73.20
N LYS A 286 80.57 -70.49 74.17
CA LYS A 286 81.02 -70.49 75.58
C LYS A 286 80.85 -71.87 76.23
N MET A 287 79.82 -72.64 75.85
CA MET A 287 79.60 -74.01 76.33
C MET A 287 80.60 -75.02 75.75
N LYS A 288 80.95 -74.91 74.46
CA LYS A 288 81.97 -75.77 73.82
C LYS A 288 83.33 -75.65 74.51
N LEU A 289 83.75 -74.42 74.84
CA LEU A 289 85.02 -74.19 75.55
C LEU A 289 85.04 -74.84 76.94
N LYS A 290 83.89 -74.83 77.65
CA LYS A 290 83.75 -75.49 78.96
C LYS A 290 83.95 -77.01 78.85
N ASN A 291 83.28 -77.66 77.90
CA ASN A 291 83.40 -79.12 77.70
C ASN A 291 84.84 -79.55 77.32
N ALA A 292 85.56 -78.73 76.56
CA ALA A 292 86.96 -78.98 76.20
C ALA A 292 87.92 -78.93 77.39
N VAL A 293 87.60 -78.16 78.44
CA VAL A 293 88.35 -78.15 79.71
C VAL A 293 88.01 -79.39 80.54
N THR A 294 86.72 -79.75 80.66
CA THR A 294 86.26 -80.91 81.43
C THR A 294 86.90 -82.22 80.95
N MET A 295 86.89 -82.50 79.63
CA MET A 295 87.53 -83.73 79.10
C MET A 295 89.04 -83.83 79.39
N LYS A 296 89.75 -82.69 79.54
CA LYS A 296 91.17 -82.70 79.94
C LYS A 296 91.37 -83.02 81.42
N GLN A 297 90.39 -82.71 82.27
CA GLN A 297 90.46 -83.03 83.71
C GLN A 297 90.06 -84.49 83.98
N GLU A 298 89.06 -85.01 83.27
CA GLU A 298 88.64 -86.43 83.38
C GLU A 298 89.75 -87.40 82.97
N LYS A 299 90.49 -87.10 81.89
CA LYS A 299 91.61 -87.95 81.46
C LYS A 299 92.74 -88.03 82.52
N LEU A 300 93.05 -86.91 83.17
CA LEU A 300 94.11 -86.82 84.17
C LEU A 300 93.72 -87.51 85.50
N LEU A 301 92.42 -87.58 85.80
CA LEU A 301 91.89 -88.41 86.88
C LEU A 301 92.03 -89.91 86.56
N GLY A 302 91.66 -90.36 85.36
CA GLY A 302 91.79 -91.77 84.96
C GLY A 302 93.22 -92.32 85.08
N GLU A 303 94.21 -91.52 84.65
CA GLU A 303 95.64 -91.87 84.76
C GLU A 303 96.12 -91.96 86.24
N LYS A 304 95.46 -91.24 87.16
CA LYS A 304 95.71 -91.34 88.62
C LYS A 304 95.02 -92.53 89.27
N GLU A 305 93.78 -92.81 88.89
CA GLU A 305 93.00 -93.96 89.39
C GLU A 305 93.71 -95.29 89.08
N GLN A 306 94.26 -95.41 87.87
CA GLN A 306 94.89 -96.64 87.37
C GLN A 306 96.22 -96.97 88.08
N LEU A 307 97.00 -95.96 88.47
CA LEU A 307 98.19 -96.12 89.34
C LEU A 307 97.79 -96.61 90.75
N LEU A 308 96.75 -96.00 91.33
CA LEU A 308 96.26 -96.32 92.67
C LEU A 308 95.65 -97.74 92.72
N GLN A 309 95.13 -98.24 91.59
CA GLN A 309 94.65 -99.61 91.45
C GLN A 309 95.79 -100.65 91.40
N ASN A 310 96.94 -100.33 90.79
CA ASN A 310 98.11 -101.21 90.76
C ASN A 310 98.77 -101.36 92.14
N GLU A 311 99.00 -100.27 92.88
CA GLU A 311 99.57 -100.36 94.25
C GLU A 311 98.68 -101.18 95.19
N ARG A 312 97.34 -101.09 95.03
CA ARG A 312 96.39 -101.93 95.77
C ARG A 312 96.54 -103.41 95.44
N LEU A 313 96.84 -103.76 94.19
CA LEU A 313 97.03 -105.15 93.76
C LEU A 313 98.28 -105.78 94.38
N GLU A 314 99.39 -105.06 94.41
CA GLU A 314 100.62 -105.50 95.10
C GLU A 314 100.39 -105.62 96.62
N LEU A 315 99.70 -104.65 97.23
CA LEU A 315 99.35 -104.70 98.65
C LEU A 315 98.47 -105.92 98.99
N THR A 316 97.56 -106.36 98.10
CA THR A 316 96.80 -107.59 98.31
C THR A 316 97.65 -108.86 98.17
N ASN A 317 98.58 -108.91 97.22
CA ASN A 317 99.45 -110.07 97.01
C ASN A 317 100.40 -110.28 98.22
N VAL A 318 101.01 -109.21 98.73
CA VAL A 318 101.84 -109.27 99.94
C VAL A 318 101.04 -109.71 101.17
N LYS A 319 99.81 -109.21 101.34
CA LYS A 319 98.91 -109.62 102.45
C LYS A 319 98.48 -111.09 102.35
N HIS A 320 98.19 -111.61 101.16
CA HIS A 320 97.72 -112.99 101.02
C HIS A 320 98.85 -114.00 101.32
N ALA A 321 100.07 -113.73 100.85
CA ALA A 321 101.24 -114.56 101.14
C ALA A 321 101.64 -114.55 102.62
N LEU A 322 101.48 -113.41 103.32
CA LEU A 322 101.69 -113.31 104.77
C LEU A 322 100.76 -114.25 105.54
N LYS A 323 99.47 -114.27 105.16
CA LYS A 323 98.42 -115.03 105.87
C LYS A 323 98.64 -116.55 105.82
N ILE A 324 99.13 -117.08 104.70
CA ILE A 324 99.49 -118.50 104.57
C ILE A 324 100.65 -118.87 105.53
N LYS A 325 101.54 -117.92 105.86
CA LYS A 325 102.60 -118.11 106.87
C LYS A 325 102.18 -117.86 108.32
N GLU A 326 100.93 -117.45 108.53
CA GLU A 326 100.29 -117.29 109.85
C GLU A 326 99.46 -118.52 110.23
N GLU A 327 98.69 -119.07 109.30
CA GLU A 327 97.73 -120.16 109.60
C GLU A 327 98.44 -121.49 109.92
N GLU A 328 99.51 -121.87 109.21
CA GLU A 328 100.33 -123.06 109.54
C GLU A 328 101.00 -122.98 110.91
N ARG A 329 101.27 -121.76 111.41
CA ARG A 329 101.91 -121.54 112.71
C ARG A 329 100.96 -121.75 113.88
N PHE A 330 99.69 -121.42 113.67
CA PHE A 330 98.69 -121.48 114.74
C PHE A 330 98.43 -122.92 115.20
N PHE A 331 98.42 -123.87 114.26
CA PHE A 331 98.19 -125.28 114.55
C PHE A 331 99.23 -125.89 115.51
N TRP A 332 100.52 -125.55 115.33
CA TRP A 332 101.62 -126.13 116.11
C TRP A 332 101.78 -125.56 117.53
N LYS A 333 101.05 -124.51 117.92
CA LYS A 333 101.25 -123.81 119.20
C LYS A 333 100.18 -124.11 120.28
N GLY A 334 99.30 -125.08 120.04
CA GLY A 334 98.18 -125.39 120.95
C GLY A 334 98.26 -126.68 121.78
N ALA A 335 99.12 -127.64 121.42
CA ALA A 335 98.92 -129.05 121.80
C ALA A 335 99.93 -129.69 122.77
N CYS A 336 101.01 -129.01 123.18
CA CYS A 336 102.04 -129.61 124.04
C CYS A 336 101.97 -129.23 125.54
N ASP A 337 101.37 -128.09 125.89
CA ASP A 337 101.40 -127.57 127.27
C ASP A 337 100.28 -128.12 128.18
N ARG A 338 100.44 -129.39 128.61
CA ARG A 338 100.04 -129.89 129.96
C ARG A 338 100.47 -131.36 130.16
N HIS A 339 101.62 -131.58 130.78
CA HIS A 339 102.08 -132.90 131.21
C HIS A 339 102.48 -132.91 132.71
N ARG A 340 101.85 -133.81 133.47
CA ARG A 340 102.32 -134.49 134.72
C ARG A 340 102.60 -133.68 136.01
N VAL A 341 102.30 -134.33 137.14
CA VAL A 341 102.75 -134.10 138.54
C VAL A 341 101.87 -133.19 139.44
N ASN A 342 100.95 -133.80 140.19
CA ASN A 342 101.21 -134.13 141.60
C ASN A 342 100.44 -135.41 142.01
N GLN A 343 100.82 -136.06 143.10
CA GLN A 343 100.70 -137.52 143.27
C GLN A 343 99.62 -137.99 144.26
N HIS A 344 98.88 -139.04 143.88
CA HIS A 344 98.01 -139.97 144.64
C HIS A 344 97.09 -139.39 145.76
N CYS A 345 95.77 -139.34 145.59
CA CYS A 345 94.76 -140.44 145.56
C CYS A 345 94.22 -140.76 146.98
N PRO A 346 92.89 -140.70 147.19
CA PRO A 346 92.12 -141.95 147.19
C PRO A 346 90.81 -141.94 146.38
N ASP A 347 90.33 -143.15 146.10
CA ASP A 347 88.99 -143.58 145.66
C ASP A 347 87.81 -142.73 146.23
N ARG A 348 86.66 -142.54 145.55
CA ARG A 348 86.27 -142.80 144.15
C ARG A 348 85.64 -141.52 143.57
N GLY A 349 85.90 -141.23 142.29
CA GLY A 349 85.37 -140.05 141.59
C GLY A 349 86.11 -138.74 141.94
N ARG A 350 87.17 -138.41 141.18
CA ARG A 350 87.95 -137.15 141.33
C ARG A 350 88.47 -136.66 139.96
N ILE A 351 88.76 -135.36 139.85
CA ILE A 351 89.10 -134.65 138.59
C ILE A 351 90.30 -133.68 138.85
N LYS A 352 91.49 -133.88 138.25
CA LYS A 352 92.79 -133.12 138.42
C LYS A 352 93.92 -133.72 137.50
N CYS A 353 95.12 -133.16 137.20
CA CYS A 353 95.74 -131.80 137.15
C CYS A 353 97.21 -131.84 136.59
N LEU A 354 97.86 -130.67 136.32
CA LEU A 354 99.33 -130.38 136.43
C LEU A 354 100.33 -131.02 135.38
N THR A 355 101.59 -130.56 135.12
CA THR A 355 102.34 -129.29 135.42
C THR A 355 103.39 -128.80 134.34
N PHE A 356 104.70 -129.17 134.33
CA PHE A 356 105.82 -128.21 134.06
C PHE A 356 107.21 -128.73 133.51
N SER A 357 107.95 -127.85 132.79
CA SER A 357 109.42 -127.81 132.43
C SER A 357 110.04 -128.93 131.54
N GLU A 358 111.11 -128.77 130.72
CA GLU A 358 112.50 -128.30 131.00
C GLU A 358 113.40 -128.19 129.71
N MET A 359 114.62 -127.63 129.84
CA MET A 359 115.89 -127.83 129.08
C MET A 359 116.04 -127.84 127.51
N THR A 360 116.74 -126.80 127.01
CA THR A 360 117.99 -126.79 126.18
C THR A 360 118.05 -127.36 124.72
N ILE A 361 118.85 -126.66 123.86
CA ILE A 361 119.27 -126.96 122.46
C ILE A 361 118.08 -127.06 121.46
N ILE A 362 118.12 -126.63 120.19
CA ILE A 362 119.19 -126.22 119.25
C ILE A 362 118.81 -124.86 118.57
N SER A 363 119.74 -124.28 117.82
CA SER A 363 119.46 -123.19 116.87
C SER A 363 118.50 -123.62 115.73
N TRP A 364 118.08 -122.63 114.92
CA TRP A 364 117.44 -122.74 113.59
C TRP A 364 115.91 -123.00 113.54
N LEU A 365 115.19 -122.09 112.86
CA LEU A 365 113.76 -122.09 112.45
C LEU A 365 112.68 -122.40 113.54
N ASN A 366 111.58 -121.66 113.68
CA ASN A 366 110.80 -121.02 112.61
C ASN A 366 109.93 -119.82 113.08
N LYS A 367 109.66 -118.84 112.20
CA LYS A 367 109.58 -117.39 112.53
C LYS A 367 108.17 -116.74 112.53
N GLN A 368 107.64 -116.30 113.68
CA GLN A 368 106.77 -115.10 113.87
C GLN A 368 106.51 -114.80 115.37
N LEU A 369 106.11 -113.53 115.62
CA LEU A 369 105.12 -112.96 116.56
C LEU A 369 104.85 -113.58 117.96
N ASN A 370 104.57 -112.79 119.01
CA ASN A 370 104.23 -111.35 119.00
C ASN A 370 104.78 -110.54 120.19
N GLU A 371 104.97 -109.24 119.93
CA GLU A 371 104.70 -108.07 120.79
C GLU A 371 105.45 -107.71 122.11
N ASN A 372 105.66 -106.38 122.22
CA ASN A 372 105.50 -105.49 123.40
C ASN A 372 106.54 -105.42 124.55
N LYS A 373 107.27 -104.28 124.68
CA LYS A 373 106.95 -103.19 125.66
C LYS A 373 107.94 -101.98 125.77
N ILE A 374 107.35 -100.77 125.92
CA ILE A 374 107.71 -99.60 126.79
C ILE A 374 108.97 -98.73 126.53
N ALA A 375 108.72 -97.44 126.19
CA ALA A 375 109.19 -96.18 126.86
C ALA A 375 108.48 -94.98 126.17
N SER A 376 107.66 -94.10 126.79
CA SER A 376 107.87 -93.09 127.87
C SER A 376 108.45 -91.74 127.35
N LEU A 377 107.88 -90.53 127.55
CA LEU A 377 106.63 -90.03 128.19
C LEU A 377 106.35 -88.52 127.81
N GLN A 378 105.15 -87.98 128.15
CA GLN A 378 104.69 -86.55 128.05
C GLN A 378 104.45 -85.99 126.61
N GLY A 379 103.52 -85.06 126.30
CA GLY A 379 102.54 -84.25 127.08
C GLY A 379 101.23 -83.88 126.29
N PRO A 380 100.35 -82.96 126.78
CA PRO A 380 98.89 -82.90 126.46
C PRO A 380 98.47 -81.88 125.34
N GLN A 381 97.20 -81.61 124.94
CA GLN A 381 95.84 -81.75 125.56
C GLN A 381 94.65 -81.69 124.54
N ALA A 382 93.43 -82.05 124.98
CA ALA A 382 92.01 -81.62 124.65
C ALA A 382 91.66 -80.68 123.44
N LEU A 383 90.42 -80.56 122.87
CA LEU A 383 89.07 -81.22 122.98
C LEU A 383 88.16 -80.81 121.75
N LEU A 384 86.83 -80.97 121.84
CA LEU A 384 85.72 -80.40 120.99
C LEU A 384 85.95 -78.93 120.52
N GLU A 385 85.34 -78.36 119.45
CA GLU A 385 84.36 -78.79 118.40
C GLU A 385 84.48 -77.84 117.16
N MET A 386 83.57 -77.92 116.17
CA MET A 386 83.45 -77.00 115.00
C MET A 386 83.18 -75.52 115.38
N PRO A 387 83.43 -74.47 114.54
CA PRO A 387 84.15 -74.32 113.24
C PRO A 387 85.10 -73.06 113.18
N SER A 388 85.37 -72.48 111.98
CA SER A 388 85.77 -71.06 111.68
C SER A 388 87.22 -70.56 111.98
N SER A 389 87.74 -69.43 111.42
CA SER A 389 87.50 -68.67 110.15
C SER A 389 88.47 -67.47 109.91
N LEU A 390 88.68 -67.07 108.64
CA LEU A 390 88.95 -65.69 108.11
C LEU A 390 90.32 -64.95 108.28
N GLN A 391 90.43 -63.84 107.50
CA GLN A 391 91.36 -62.68 107.54
C GLN A 391 92.63 -62.71 106.65
N THR A 392 93.15 -61.62 106.06
CA THR A 392 92.76 -60.17 105.94
C THR A 392 92.71 -59.75 104.44
N SER A 393 92.18 -58.61 103.95
CA SER A 393 91.79 -57.30 104.54
C SER A 393 90.61 -56.67 103.74
N SER A 394 89.51 -56.24 104.38
CA SER A 394 89.17 -54.83 104.74
C SER A 394 88.17 -54.15 103.73
N PRO A 395 87.52 -53.01 104.03
CA PRO A 395 86.07 -52.95 104.40
C PRO A 395 85.19 -52.21 103.34
N THR A 396 83.89 -51.82 103.48
CA THR A 396 83.16 -51.17 104.60
C THR A 396 81.63 -50.99 104.32
N SER A 397 80.78 -50.85 105.36
CA SER A 397 79.42 -50.19 105.41
C SER A 397 78.24 -50.78 104.60
N ASN A 398 77.02 -50.97 105.14
CA ASN A 398 75.93 -50.01 105.55
C ASN A 398 75.30 -49.23 104.35
N ILE A 399 73.99 -48.99 104.22
CA ILE A 399 72.80 -49.05 105.13
C ILE A 399 71.55 -49.46 104.29
N GLY A 400 70.43 -50.00 104.81
CA GLY A 400 69.22 -49.29 105.31
C GLY A 400 68.51 -48.38 104.27
N THR A 401 67.18 -48.13 104.27
CA THR A 401 66.08 -48.51 105.20
C THR A 401 64.72 -48.02 104.64
N LEU A 402 63.64 -48.80 104.81
CA LEU A 402 62.22 -48.35 104.96
C LEU A 402 61.54 -47.65 103.72
N GLN A 403 60.20 -47.63 103.54
CA GLN A 403 59.09 -48.27 104.26
C GLN A 403 57.84 -48.55 103.38
N THR A 404 57.02 -49.50 103.87
CA THR A 404 55.56 -49.76 103.71
C THR A 404 54.66 -48.94 102.75
N ASN A 405 53.69 -49.67 102.19
CA ASN A 405 52.28 -49.33 101.91
C ASN A 405 51.97 -47.99 101.24
#